data_AF-A0A8C0GWS3-F1
#
_entry.id   AF-A0A8C0GWS3-F1
#
_cell.length_a   1.000
_cell.length_b   1.000
_cell.length_c   1.000
_cell.angle_alpha   90.00
_cell.angle_beta   90.00
_cell.angle_gamma   90.00
#
_symmetry.space_group_name_H-M   'P 1'
#
loop_
_entity.id
_entity.type
_entity.pdbx_description
1 polymer ?
#
loop_
_entity_poly.entity_id
_entity_poly.type
_entity_poly.pdbx_seq_one_letter_code
_entity_poly.pdbx_strand_id
1 'polypeptide(L)'
;DLLLLGPYEFGAWMPNFPASMRNPPPQAKGTTSLESYLDTIPEVNRLSFPPWPELFRSLGTYPDEHFTEEEPKQLIKAFQGRLAQISQGIQERNKSLPIPYRYLDPCQIENSTSI
;
A
#
# COMPACT_ATOMS: atom_id res chain seq x y z
N ASP A 1 4.89 3.45 2.55
CA ASP A 1 4.61 2.23 3.33
C ASP A 1 3.47 1.44 2.70
N LEU A 2 3.79 0.23 2.21
CA LEU A 2 2.89 -0.64 1.43
C LEU A 2 1.66 -1.08 2.23
N LEU A 3 1.83 -1.23 3.54
CA LEU A 3 0.84 -1.81 4.44
C LEU A 3 -0.22 -0.80 4.89
N LEU A 4 -0.06 0.50 4.63
CA LEU A 4 -1.02 1.53 5.01
C LEU A 4 -1.81 2.08 3.83
N LEU A 5 -1.16 2.26 2.67
CA LEU A 5 -1.79 2.80 1.47
C LEU A 5 -2.86 1.87 0.90
N GLY A 6 -2.56 0.57 0.81
CA GLY A 6 -3.48 -0.43 0.28
C GLY A 6 -4.78 -0.53 1.10
N PRO A 7 -4.71 -0.78 2.41
CA PRO A 7 -5.91 -0.85 3.25
C PRO A 7 -6.71 0.46 3.29
N TYR A 8 -6.07 1.62 3.12
CA TYR A 8 -6.80 2.89 2.96
C TYR A 8 -7.57 2.94 1.63
N GLU A 9 -6.88 2.77 0.50
CA GLU A 9 -7.50 2.91 -0.82
C GLU A 9 -8.59 1.86 -1.07
N PHE A 10 -8.37 0.62 -0.63
CA PHE A 10 -9.35 -0.47 -0.79
C PHE A 10 -10.39 -0.52 0.35
N GLY A 11 -10.02 -0.11 1.57
CA GLY A 11 -10.90 -0.18 2.74
C GLY A 11 -11.75 1.06 2.97
N ALA A 12 -11.43 2.21 2.36
CA ALA A 12 -12.23 3.43 2.45
C ALA A 12 -13.68 3.21 1.95
N TRP A 13 -13.88 2.29 1.01
CA TRP A 13 -15.20 1.81 0.63
C TRP A 13 -15.51 0.49 1.35
N MET A 14 -16.15 0.57 2.52
CA MET A 14 -16.43 -0.57 3.41
C MET A 14 -17.03 -1.81 2.71
N PRO A 15 -17.97 -1.70 1.75
CA PRO A 15 -18.49 -2.87 1.03
C PRO A 15 -17.43 -3.67 0.24
N ASN A 16 -16.31 -3.04 -0.14
CA ASN A 16 -15.19 -3.69 -0.83
C ASN A 16 -14.26 -4.45 0.12
N PHE A 17 -14.16 -4.02 1.38
CA PHE A 17 -13.29 -4.67 2.37
C PHE A 17 -13.93 -4.64 3.78
N PRO A 18 -15.03 -5.39 3.99
CA PRO A 18 -15.68 -5.42 5.29
C PRO A 18 -14.78 -6.16 6.29
N ALA A 19 -14.51 -5.52 7.43
CA ALA A 19 -13.67 -6.11 8.49
C ALA A 19 -14.33 -7.31 9.19
N SER A 20 -15.64 -7.47 9.06
CA SER A 20 -16.42 -8.56 9.65
C SER A 20 -17.72 -8.78 8.87
N MET A 21 -18.44 -9.86 9.18
CA MET A 21 -19.79 -10.15 8.68
C MET A 21 -20.69 -10.48 9.87
N ARG A 22 -21.90 -9.90 9.93
CA ARG A 22 -22.84 -10.07 11.04
C ARG A 22 -23.70 -11.33 10.95
N ASN A 23 -23.84 -11.87 9.73
CA ASN A 23 -24.66 -13.05 9.42
C ASN A 23 -23.83 -14.17 8.76
N PRO A 24 -24.24 -15.44 8.87
CA PRO A 24 -23.58 -16.55 8.20
C PRO A 24 -23.70 -16.48 6.67
N PRO A 25 -22.84 -17.18 5.92
CA PRO A 25 -22.95 -17.28 4.46
C PRO A 25 -24.32 -17.86 4.03
N PRO A 26 -24.91 -17.37 2.93
CA PRO A 26 -26.15 -17.94 2.37
C PRO A 26 -25.99 -19.42 2.03
N GLN A 27 -27.00 -20.23 2.34
CA GLN A 27 -26.98 -21.69 2.12
C GLN A 27 -27.61 -22.12 0.78
N ALA A 28 -28.23 -21.19 0.05
CA ALA A 28 -28.84 -21.41 -1.26
C ALA A 28 -28.69 -20.17 -2.15
N LYS A 29 -28.79 -20.35 -3.46
CA LYS A 29 -28.77 -19.24 -4.43
C LYS A 29 -30.13 -18.54 -4.48
N GLY A 30 -30.12 -17.24 -4.79
CA GLY A 30 -31.36 -16.46 -5.03
C GLY A 30 -32.13 -16.06 -3.76
N THR A 31 -31.57 -16.28 -2.58
CA THR A 31 -32.22 -15.95 -1.28
C THR A 31 -31.82 -14.58 -0.73
N THR A 32 -30.91 -13.86 -1.40
CA THR A 32 -30.34 -12.60 -0.91
C THR A 32 -31.10 -11.40 -1.47
N SER A 33 -31.42 -10.43 -0.62
CA SER A 33 -31.93 -9.10 -0.98
C SER A 33 -30.94 -7.99 -0.58
N LEU A 34 -31.17 -6.76 -1.05
CA LEU A 34 -30.36 -5.59 -0.64
C LEU A 34 -30.41 -5.39 0.88
N GLU A 35 -31.58 -5.56 1.50
CA GLU A 35 -31.76 -5.44 2.95
C GLU A 35 -30.93 -6.50 3.69
N SER A 36 -30.99 -7.76 3.26
CA SER A 36 -30.19 -8.83 3.87
C SER A 36 -28.68 -8.64 3.69
N TYR A 37 -28.27 -7.98 2.59
CA TYR A 37 -26.88 -7.63 2.34
C TYR A 37 -26.41 -6.52 3.30
N LEU A 38 -27.20 -5.45 3.43
CA LEU A 38 -26.91 -4.34 4.33
C LEU A 38 -26.92 -4.77 5.81
N ASP A 39 -27.76 -5.73 6.19
CA ASP A 39 -27.76 -6.34 7.53
C ASP A 39 -26.52 -7.21 7.76
N THR A 40 -26.00 -7.86 6.71
CA THR A 40 -24.80 -8.71 6.81
C THR A 40 -23.50 -7.92 6.93
N ILE A 41 -23.30 -6.87 6.13
CA ILE A 41 -22.07 -6.07 6.19
C ILE A 41 -22.10 -5.12 7.41
N PRO A 42 -20.95 -4.73 7.99
CA PRO A 42 -20.92 -3.80 9.11
C PRO A 42 -21.44 -2.43 8.70
N GLU A 43 -21.97 -1.66 9.65
CA GLU A 43 -22.28 -0.25 9.40
C GLU A 43 -21.01 0.54 9.08
N VAL A 44 -21.15 1.64 8.34
CA VAL A 44 -20.04 2.52 7.97
C VAL A 44 -19.54 3.25 9.22
N ASN A 45 -18.71 2.58 10.02
CA ASN A 45 -17.91 3.26 11.02
C ASN A 45 -16.79 4.00 10.31
N ARG A 46 -16.59 5.27 10.68
CA ARG A 46 -15.48 6.08 10.20
C ARG A 46 -14.17 5.36 10.55
N LEU A 47 -13.50 4.81 9.54
CA LEU A 47 -12.16 4.30 9.69
C LEU A 47 -11.26 5.47 10.10
N SER A 48 -10.84 5.49 11.37
CA SER A 48 -9.84 6.44 11.86
C SER A 48 -8.46 5.88 11.53
N PHE A 49 -7.77 6.50 10.58
CA PHE A 49 -6.43 6.10 10.19
C PHE A 49 -5.38 6.93 10.93
N PRO A 50 -4.25 6.32 11.35
CA PRO A 50 -3.13 7.07 11.92
C PRO A 50 -2.55 8.04 10.88
N PRO A 51 -2.04 9.20 11.30
CA PRO A 51 -1.36 10.13 10.40
C PRO A 51 -0.14 9.47 9.76
N TRP A 52 0.22 9.94 8.57
CA TRP A 52 1.46 9.57 7.90
C TRP A 52 2.65 9.84 8.83
N PRO A 53 3.60 8.89 8.97
CA PRO A 53 4.79 9.15 9.78
C PRO A 53 5.55 10.35 9.20
N GLU A 54 5.93 11.29 10.07
CA GLU A 54 6.60 12.54 9.67
C GLU A 54 7.97 12.30 9.00
N LEU A 55 8.55 11.10 9.14
CA LEU A 55 9.89 10.77 8.68
C LEU A 55 9.91 9.59 7.70
N PHE A 56 9.26 9.75 6.55
CA PHE A 56 9.37 8.76 5.47
C PHE A 56 10.77 8.80 4.83
N ARG A 57 11.48 7.67 4.84
CA ARG A 57 12.76 7.51 4.11
C ARG A 57 12.64 6.46 3.02
N SER A 58 12.66 6.88 1.75
CA SER A 58 12.57 5.97 0.62
C SER A 58 13.70 4.96 0.57
N LEU A 59 13.40 3.77 0.05
CA LEU A 59 14.34 2.67 -0.12
C LEU A 59 15.63 3.14 -0.83
N GLY A 60 16.79 2.78 -0.29
CA GLY A 60 18.09 3.14 -0.83
C GLY A 60 18.56 4.55 -0.44
N THR A 61 17.80 5.29 0.37
CA THR A 61 18.20 6.61 0.89
C THR A 61 18.85 6.44 2.27
N TYR A 62 20.17 6.52 2.35
CA TYR A 62 20.93 6.32 3.59
C TYR A 62 21.62 7.63 3.99
N PRO A 63 20.95 8.53 4.74
CA PRO A 63 21.54 9.80 5.18
C PRO A 63 22.58 9.62 6.28
N ASP A 64 22.47 8.55 7.07
CA ASP A 64 23.43 8.19 8.11
C ASP A 64 24.58 7.39 7.47
N GLU A 65 25.75 8.01 7.33
CA GLU A 65 26.93 7.39 6.72
C GLU A 65 27.63 6.42 7.68
N HIS A 66 27.15 5.17 7.71
CA HIS A 66 27.80 4.08 8.45
C HIS A 66 28.97 3.46 7.68
N PHE A 67 28.85 3.36 6.36
CA PHE A 67 29.93 2.94 5.47
C PHE A 67 30.72 4.16 5.01
N THR A 68 32.01 4.17 5.30
CA THR A 68 32.90 5.31 4.97
C THR A 68 33.83 4.98 3.81
N GLU A 69 34.00 3.68 3.53
CA GLU A 69 34.83 3.13 2.48
C GLU A 69 34.22 3.38 1.09
N GLU A 70 35.08 3.55 0.08
CA GLU A 70 34.67 3.88 -1.30
C GLU A 70 33.87 2.76 -1.97
N GLU A 71 34.26 1.50 -1.76
CA GLU A 71 33.61 0.36 -2.43
C GLU A 71 32.12 0.20 -2.01
N PRO A 72 31.76 0.16 -0.71
CA PRO A 72 30.37 0.21 -0.28
C PRO A 72 29.59 1.42 -0.83
N LYS A 73 30.21 2.61 -0.86
CA LYS A 73 29.57 3.83 -1.41
C LYS A 73 29.24 3.68 -2.90
N GLN A 74 30.13 3.06 -3.68
CA GLN A 74 29.88 2.75 -5.08
C GLN A 74 28.75 1.74 -5.26
N LEU A 75 28.69 0.70 -4.43
CA LEU A 75 27.61 -0.29 -4.44
C LEU A 75 26.25 0.34 -4.08
N ILE A 76 26.21 1.23 -3.08
CA ILE A 76 25.00 1.99 -2.73
C ILE A 76 24.54 2.85 -3.91
N LYS A 77 25.46 3.55 -4.57
CA LYS A 77 25.13 4.37 -5.76
C LYS A 77 24.59 3.52 -6.92
N ALA A 78 25.18 2.34 -7.15
CA ALA A 78 24.69 1.41 -8.17
C ALA A 78 23.28 0.90 -7.83
N PHE A 79 23.03 0.56 -6.56
CA PHE A 79 21.71 0.17 -6.07
C PHE A 79 20.67 1.28 -6.28
N GLN A 80 20.98 2.52 -5.88
CA GLN A 80 20.12 3.69 -6.10
C GLN A 80 19.83 3.91 -7.59
N GLY A 81 20.84 3.78 -8.45
CA GLY A 81 20.65 3.87 -9.90
C GLY A 81 19.69 2.81 -10.44
N ARG A 82 19.77 1.58 -9.91
CA ARG A 82 18.84 0.50 -10.29
C ARG A 82 17.42 0.77 -9.82
N LEU A 83 17.24 1.29 -8.60
CA LEU A 83 15.93 1.68 -8.08
C LEU A 83 15.29 2.79 -8.93
N ALA A 84 16.07 3.79 -9.36
CA ALA A 84 15.57 4.85 -10.24
C ALA A 84 15.07 4.31 -11.59
N GLN A 85 15.80 3.36 -12.19
CA GLN A 85 15.35 2.70 -13.42
C GLN A 85 14.04 1.92 -13.23
N ILE A 86 13.91 1.21 -12.11
CA ILE A 86 12.68 0.47 -11.77
C ILE A 86 11.51 1.44 -11.58
N SER A 87 11.70 2.53 -10.83
CA SER A 87 10.68 3.56 -10.61
C SER A 87 10.21 4.15 -11.93
N GLN A 88 11.13 4.53 -12.82
CA GLN A 88 10.79 5.03 -14.16
C GLN A 88 9.95 4.01 -14.96
N GLY A 89 10.34 2.73 -14.95
CA GLY A 89 9.58 1.68 -15.61
C GLY A 89 8.16 1.51 -15.06
N ILE A 90 8.00 1.60 -13.74
CA ILE A 90 6.68 1.54 -13.06
C ILE A 90 5.83 2.75 -13.44
N GLN A 91 6.40 3.95 -13.43
CA GLN A 91 5.70 5.18 -13.81
C GLN A 91 5.21 5.13 -15.26
N GLU A 92 6.05 4.66 -16.19
CA GLU A 92 5.66 4.50 -17.59
C GLU A 92 4.55 3.47 -17.76
N ARG A 93 4.71 2.29 -17.15
CA ARG A 93 3.67 1.24 -17.15
C ARG A 93 2.34 1.78 -16.64
N ASN A 94 2.37 2.53 -15.55
CA ASN A 94 1.18 3.07 -14.89
C ASN A 94 0.40 4.10 -15.73
N LYS A 95 1.02 4.77 -16.71
CA LYS A 95 0.31 5.69 -17.63
C LYS A 95 -0.73 4.98 -18.50
N SER A 96 -0.52 3.69 -18.77
CA SER A 96 -1.43 2.87 -19.59
C SER A 96 -2.55 2.19 -18.79
N LEU A 97 -2.51 2.26 -17.46
CA LEU A 97 -3.46 1.56 -16.60
C LEU A 97 -4.60 2.50 -16.17
N PRO A 98 -5.86 2.03 -16.18
CA PRO A 98 -6.97 2.81 -15.65
C PRO A 98 -6.84 3.04 -14.14
N ILE A 99 -6.22 2.10 -13.42
CA ILE A 99 -5.88 2.21 -12.00
C ILE A 99 -4.38 1.93 -11.85
N PRO A 100 -3.55 2.95 -11.59
CA PRO A 100 -2.11 2.80 -11.42
C PRO A 100 -1.74 1.95 -10.21
N TYR A 101 -0.79 1.02 -10.36
CA TYR A 101 -0.21 0.28 -9.24
C TYR A 101 1.08 0.97 -8.78
N ARG A 102 1.01 1.70 -7.67
CA ARG A 102 2.12 2.54 -7.15
C ARG A 102 2.82 1.97 -5.94
N TYR A 103 2.24 0.97 -5.29
CA TYR A 103 2.68 0.51 -3.98
C TYR A 103 4.16 0.08 -4.02
N LEU A 104 4.58 -0.67 -5.04
CA LEU A 104 5.98 -1.13 -5.19
C LEU A 104 6.89 -0.18 -5.97
N ASP A 105 6.49 1.08 -6.17
CA ASP A 105 7.44 2.08 -6.67
C ASP A 105 8.52 2.32 -5.58
N PRO A 106 9.82 2.19 -5.89
CA PRO A 106 10.89 2.45 -4.92
C PRO A 106 10.77 3.77 -4.17
N CYS A 107 10.18 4.80 -4.79
CA CYS A 107 9.92 6.09 -4.14
C CYS A 107 8.82 6.05 -3.06
N GLN A 108 8.03 4.98 -2.98
CA GLN A 108 6.90 4.78 -2.05
C GLN A 108 7.19 3.69 -1.00
N ILE A 109 8.31 2.97 -1.14
CA ILE A 109 8.78 1.94 -0.22
C ILE A 109 9.72 2.59 0.80
N GLU A 110 9.49 2.32 2.08
CA GLU A 110 10.38 2.79 3.15
C GLU A 110 11.58 1.85 3.34
N ASN A 111 12.71 2.38 3.81
CA ASN A 111 13.90 1.56 4.11
C ASN A 111 13.66 0.50 5.21
N SER A 112 12.74 0.77 6.13
CA SER A 112 12.46 -0.05 7.32
C SER A 112 10.96 -0.06 7.64
N THR A 113 10.53 -0.98 8.51
CA THR A 113 9.18 -0.97 9.08
C THR A 113 9.15 0.00 10.25
N SER A 114 8.45 1.13 10.12
CA SER A 114 8.45 2.22 11.11
C SER A 114 7.05 2.72 11.50
N ILE A 115 6.02 1.93 11.19
CA ILE A 115 4.61 2.10 11.57
C ILE A 115 4.13 0.96 12.48
#